data_AF-A0A212CPG5-F1
#
_entry.id   AF-A0A212CPG5-F1
#
_cell.length_a   1.000
_cell.length_b   1.000
_cell.length_c   1.000
_cell.angle_alpha   90.00
_cell.angle_beta   90.00
_cell.angle_gamma   90.00
#
_symmetry.space_group_name_H-M   'P 1'
#
loop_
_entity.id
_entity.type
_entity.pdbx_description
1 polymer ?
#
loop_
_entity_poly.entity_id
_entity_poly.type
_entity_poly.pdbx_seq_one_letter_code
_entity_poly.pdbx_strand_id
1 'polypeptide(L)'
;MVQPSCPSAVLSPSHSGRGLAQVRSPPPVGLLADGQTEICAVAGGVVTDFDGDGMLDLILSHGESMAQPLSVFRGNQGFSNNWLRVVPRTRFGAFARGAKVVLYTKKSGAHLRIIDGGSGYLCEMEPVAHFGLGKDEASSVEVTWPDGKMASRNVASSEMNSVLEIPYPRDDDRPQNPANLECGQGFSQQENGHCA
;
A
#
# COMPACT_ATOMS: atom_id res chain seq x y z
N MET A 1 -29.49 -25.25 3.29
CA MET A 1 -29.31 -24.51 4.56
C MET A 1 -28.84 -23.12 4.15
N VAL A 2 -29.68 -22.09 4.29
CA VAL A 2 -29.28 -20.70 4.00
C VAL A 2 -28.42 -20.26 5.17
N GLN A 3 -27.14 -19.99 4.94
CA GLN A 3 -26.30 -19.42 5.99
C GLN A 3 -26.78 -18.00 6.29
N PRO A 4 -27.00 -17.64 7.55
CA PRO A 4 -27.31 -16.27 7.93
C PRO A 4 -26.12 -15.39 7.53
N SER A 5 -26.40 -14.29 6.84
CA SER A 5 -25.37 -13.36 6.35
C SER A 5 -25.49 -12.03 7.08
N CYS A 6 -24.39 -11.53 7.62
CA CYS A 6 -24.32 -10.17 8.15
C CYS A 6 -24.71 -9.15 7.06
N PRO A 7 -25.47 -8.08 7.39
CA PRO A 7 -25.76 -7.00 6.44
C PRO A 7 -24.45 -6.33 5.99
N SER A 8 -24.29 -6.12 4.69
CA SER A 8 -23.08 -5.50 4.13
C SER A 8 -23.00 -4.01 4.49
N ALA A 9 -21.80 -3.51 4.79
CA ALA A 9 -21.61 -2.08 5.03
C ALA A 9 -21.78 -1.28 3.72
N VAL A 10 -22.27 -0.05 3.82
CA VAL A 10 -22.47 0.85 2.66
C VAL A 10 -21.57 2.07 2.82
N LEU A 11 -20.74 2.33 1.81
CA LEU A 11 -19.95 3.57 1.73
C LEU A 11 -20.82 4.71 1.22
N SER A 12 -20.81 5.83 1.96
CA SER A 12 -21.43 7.08 1.52
C SER A 12 -20.34 8.12 1.25
N PRO A 13 -20.45 8.94 0.17
CA PRO A 13 -19.50 10.02 -0.08
C PRO A 13 -19.49 11.02 1.08
N SER A 14 -18.28 11.36 1.56
CA SER A 14 -18.14 12.43 2.55
C SER A 14 -18.32 13.79 1.90
N HIS A 15 -19.16 14.63 2.49
CA HIS A 15 -19.39 16.01 2.07
C HIS A 15 -18.25 16.97 2.48
N SER A 16 -17.19 16.48 3.12
CA SER A 16 -16.16 17.34 3.74
C SER A 16 -14.91 17.62 2.89
N GLY A 17 -14.89 17.25 1.61
CA GLY A 17 -13.79 17.60 0.67
C GLY A 17 -12.39 17.06 1.03
N ARG A 18 -12.27 16.12 1.97
CA ARG A 18 -10.99 15.58 2.48
C ARG A 18 -10.70 14.12 2.09
N GLY A 19 -11.45 13.55 1.13
CA GLY A 19 -11.16 12.21 0.58
C GLY A 19 -11.33 11.02 1.54
N LEU A 20 -11.68 11.22 2.80
CA LEU A 20 -12.02 10.13 3.72
C LEU A 20 -13.47 9.72 3.49
N ALA A 21 -13.70 8.48 3.05
CA ALA A 21 -15.04 7.94 2.94
C ALA A 21 -15.57 7.54 4.33
N GLN A 22 -16.84 7.85 4.61
CA GLN A 22 -17.46 7.49 5.88
C GLN A 22 -18.08 6.09 5.74
N VAL A 23 -17.52 5.11 6.46
CA VAL A 23 -18.11 3.77 6.57
C VAL A 23 -19.28 3.86 7.55
N ARG A 24 -20.51 3.69 7.06
CA ARG A 24 -21.67 3.45 7.93
C ARG A 24 -21.81 1.94 8.12
N SER A 25 -21.36 1.44 9.27
CA SER A 25 -21.60 0.06 9.66
C SER A 25 -23.09 -0.12 10.03
N PRO A 26 -23.79 -1.14 9.52
CA PRO A 26 -25.07 -1.54 10.07
C PRO A 26 -24.91 -1.92 11.55
N PRO A 27 -26.01 -1.97 12.35
CA PRO A 27 -25.95 -2.48 13.71
C PRO A 27 -25.26 -3.87 13.68
N PRO A 28 -24.34 -4.16 14.64
CA PRO A 28 -23.46 -5.32 14.58
C PRO A 28 -24.18 -6.64 14.92
N VAL A 29 -25.47 -6.75 14.60
CA VAL A 29 -26.34 -7.84 15.02
C VAL A 29 -27.00 -8.46 13.80
N GLY A 30 -26.58 -9.68 13.46
CA GLY A 30 -27.34 -10.60 12.62
C GLY A 30 -28.20 -11.49 13.51
N LEU A 31 -29.49 -11.65 13.18
CA LEU A 31 -30.36 -12.61 13.86
C LEU A 31 -30.21 -13.96 13.16
N LEU A 32 -29.66 -14.95 13.86
CA LEU A 32 -29.61 -16.33 13.38
C LEU A 32 -31.03 -16.93 13.37
N ALA A 33 -31.28 -17.91 12.49
CA ALA A 33 -32.59 -18.56 12.36
C ALA A 33 -33.05 -19.33 13.63
N ASP A 34 -32.14 -19.54 14.58
CA ASP A 34 -32.36 -20.19 15.88
C ASP A 34 -32.51 -19.18 17.05
N GLY A 35 -32.55 -17.86 16.75
CA GLY A 35 -32.70 -16.81 17.76
C GLY A 35 -31.41 -16.42 18.47
N GLN A 36 -30.24 -16.90 18.03
CA GLN A 36 -28.96 -16.43 18.54
C GLN A 36 -28.56 -15.09 17.86
N THR A 37 -28.09 -14.15 18.68
CA THR A 37 -27.50 -12.89 18.22
C THR A 37 -26.04 -13.13 17.88
N GLU A 38 -25.66 -13.07 16.61
CA GLU A 38 -24.25 -13.08 16.21
C GLU A 38 -23.74 -11.64 16.12
N ILE A 39 -22.65 -11.36 16.82
CA ILE A 39 -21.95 -10.08 16.69
C ILE A 39 -21.20 -10.12 15.37
N CYS A 40 -21.69 -9.37 14.38
CA CYS A 40 -21.04 -9.17 13.09
C CYS A 40 -19.83 -8.23 13.24
N ALA A 41 -18.84 -8.66 14.01
CA ALA A 41 -17.60 -7.93 14.21
C ALA A 41 -16.68 -8.13 13.00
N VAL A 42 -16.07 -7.03 12.56
CA VAL A 42 -14.93 -7.08 11.62
C VAL A 42 -13.77 -7.71 12.38
N ALA A 43 -13.29 -8.85 11.89
CA ALA A 43 -12.15 -9.56 12.47
C ALA A 43 -10.81 -9.03 11.95
N GLY A 44 -10.80 -8.45 10.75
CA GLY A 44 -9.61 -7.88 10.14
C GLY A 44 -9.92 -7.17 8.83
N GLY A 45 -9.03 -6.29 8.39
CA GLY A 45 -9.18 -5.55 7.14
C GLY A 45 -7.84 -5.24 6.47
N VAL A 46 -7.81 -5.26 5.15
CA VAL A 46 -6.63 -4.95 4.34
C VAL A 46 -6.96 -3.89 3.30
N VAL A 47 -6.02 -2.96 3.13
CA VAL A 47 -6.01 -2.01 2.02
C VAL A 47 -4.97 -2.49 1.01
N THR A 48 -5.38 -2.76 -0.22
CA THR A 48 -4.52 -3.33 -1.27
C THR A 48 -5.06 -3.00 -2.65
N ASP A 49 -4.19 -2.96 -3.65
CA ASP A 49 -4.59 -2.90 -5.06
C ASP A 49 -4.86 -4.34 -5.54
N PHE A 50 -6.12 -4.78 -5.40
CA PHE A 50 -6.50 -6.20 -5.51
C PHE A 50 -6.61 -6.67 -6.96
N ASP A 51 -7.04 -5.80 -7.87
CA ASP A 51 -7.16 -6.11 -9.30
C ASP A 51 -5.99 -5.58 -10.15
N GLY A 52 -5.06 -4.83 -9.54
CA GLY A 52 -3.82 -4.39 -10.18
C GLY A 52 -3.98 -3.13 -11.03
N ASP A 53 -5.05 -2.37 -10.86
CA ASP A 53 -5.31 -1.13 -11.60
C ASP A 53 -4.65 0.10 -10.98
N GLY A 54 -4.02 -0.06 -9.81
CA GLY A 54 -3.31 0.98 -9.09
C GLY A 54 -4.15 1.77 -8.11
N MET A 55 -5.45 1.52 -8.04
CA MET A 55 -6.30 2.04 -6.97
C MET A 55 -6.29 1.09 -5.79
N LEU A 56 -6.39 1.65 -4.59
CA LEU A 56 -6.45 0.85 -3.39
C LEU A 56 -7.91 0.49 -3.08
N ASP A 57 -8.15 -0.80 -2.90
CA ASP A 57 -9.40 -1.40 -2.42
C ASP A 57 -9.31 -1.67 -0.92
N LEU A 58 -10.46 -1.66 -0.25
CA LEU A 58 -10.60 -2.10 1.13
C LEU A 58 -11.33 -3.45 1.17
N ILE A 59 -10.68 -4.46 1.73
CA ILE A 59 -11.26 -5.77 1.95
C ILE A 59 -11.42 -5.99 3.46
N LEU A 60 -12.63 -6.31 3.89
CA LEU A 60 -12.94 -6.61 5.29
C LEU A 60 -13.35 -8.07 5.44
N SER A 61 -12.75 -8.73 6.44
CA SER A 61 -13.15 -10.03 6.94
C SER A 61 -14.04 -9.88 8.16
N HIS A 62 -15.01 -10.78 8.28
CA HIS A 62 -16.02 -10.77 9.35
C HIS A 62 -16.00 -12.09 10.08
N GLY A 63 -16.31 -12.04 11.38
CA GLY A 63 -16.41 -13.22 12.23
C GLY A 63 -15.06 -13.85 12.55
N GLU A 64 -14.95 -14.41 13.75
CA GLU A 64 -13.77 -15.17 14.19
C GLU A 64 -14.06 -16.69 14.27
N SER A 65 -15.34 -17.06 14.42
CA SER A 65 -15.76 -18.43 14.78
C SER A 65 -16.51 -19.18 13.68
N MET A 66 -17.06 -18.48 12.69
CA MET A 66 -17.85 -19.07 11.61
C MET A 66 -17.51 -18.39 10.27
N ALA A 67 -17.68 -19.13 9.17
CA ALA A 67 -17.46 -18.60 7.84
C ALA A 67 -18.49 -17.50 7.53
N GLN A 68 -18.00 -16.30 7.21
CA GLN A 68 -18.80 -15.14 6.81
C GLN A 68 -18.26 -14.57 5.48
N PRO A 69 -19.11 -13.95 4.65
CA PRO A 69 -18.66 -13.36 3.39
C PRO A 69 -17.68 -12.20 3.60
N LEU A 70 -16.70 -12.04 2.70
CA LEU A 70 -15.85 -10.85 2.67
C LEU A 70 -16.64 -9.65 2.13
N SER A 71 -16.38 -8.46 2.69
CA SER A 71 -16.82 -7.20 2.09
C SER A 71 -15.67 -6.57 1.32
N VAL A 72 -15.88 -6.27 0.04
CA VAL A 72 -14.89 -5.62 -0.84
C VAL A 72 -15.43 -4.26 -1.25
N PHE A 73 -14.65 -3.21 -0.98
CA PHE A 73 -14.96 -1.84 -1.34
C PHE A 73 -13.93 -1.34 -2.32
N ARG A 74 -14.36 -1.05 -3.54
CA ARG A 74 -13.47 -0.59 -4.60
C ARG A 74 -13.31 0.91 -4.63
N GLY A 75 -12.11 1.35 -4.98
CA GLY A 75 -11.87 2.74 -5.38
C GLY A 75 -12.78 3.13 -6.55
N ASN A 76 -13.40 4.31 -6.49
CA ASN A 76 -14.31 4.78 -7.54
C ASN A 76 -13.97 6.18 -8.08
N GLN A 77 -12.79 6.69 -7.74
CA GLN A 77 -12.30 8.01 -8.15
C GLN A 77 -10.79 7.94 -8.36
N GLY A 78 -10.26 8.83 -9.21
CA GLY A 78 -8.82 8.93 -9.40
C GLY A 78 -8.23 8.02 -10.47
N PHE A 79 -9.04 7.38 -11.33
CA PHE A 79 -8.60 6.51 -12.44
C PHE A 79 -7.57 7.15 -13.41
N SER A 80 -7.49 8.48 -13.44
CA SER A 80 -6.52 9.20 -14.29
C SER A 80 -5.29 9.68 -13.53
N ASN A 81 -5.14 9.28 -12.26
CA ASN A 81 -4.01 9.66 -11.44
C ASN A 81 -2.83 8.74 -11.70
N ASN A 82 -1.65 9.32 -11.67
CA ASN A 82 -0.42 8.57 -11.64
C ASN A 82 -0.28 7.82 -10.33
N TRP A 83 0.29 6.63 -10.39
CA TRP A 83 0.63 5.82 -9.23
C TRP A 83 1.94 5.06 -9.46
N LEU A 84 2.55 4.60 -8.38
CA LEU A 84 3.66 3.67 -8.43
C LEU A 84 3.59 2.75 -7.21
N ARG A 85 3.79 1.46 -7.43
CA ARG A 85 3.91 0.47 -6.35
C ARG A 85 5.35 -0.03 -6.30
N VAL A 86 5.98 0.01 -5.14
CA VAL A 86 7.37 -0.41 -4.97
C VAL A 86 7.42 -1.64 -4.06
N VAL A 87 8.03 -2.70 -4.56
CA VAL A 87 8.14 -4.01 -3.89
C VAL A 87 9.60 -4.30 -3.58
N PRO A 88 10.10 -3.91 -2.40
CA PRO A 88 11.44 -4.28 -2.00
C PRO A 88 11.50 -5.76 -1.64
N ARG A 89 12.50 -6.46 -2.17
CA ARG A 89 12.76 -7.88 -1.90
C ARG A 89 13.91 -8.05 -0.91
N THR A 90 13.92 -9.14 -0.16
CA THR A 90 15.07 -9.55 0.66
C THR A 90 16.10 -10.28 -0.20
N ARG A 91 17.29 -10.58 0.37
CA ARG A 91 18.34 -11.37 -0.27
C ARG A 91 17.84 -12.68 -0.88
N PHE A 92 16.79 -13.28 -0.29
CA PHE A 92 16.23 -14.55 -0.71
C PHE A 92 14.89 -14.42 -1.46
N GLY A 93 14.51 -13.21 -1.88
CA GLY A 93 13.32 -12.98 -2.70
C GLY A 93 12.00 -12.86 -1.92
N ALA A 94 12.03 -12.92 -0.58
CA ALA A 94 10.85 -12.61 0.22
C ALA A 94 10.54 -11.10 0.16
N PHE A 95 9.34 -10.69 0.56
CA PHE A 95 9.05 -9.28 0.74
C PHE A 95 9.85 -8.70 1.91
N ALA A 96 10.43 -7.50 1.72
CA ALA A 96 11.32 -6.88 2.70
C ALA A 96 10.55 -6.11 3.78
N ARG A 97 9.90 -6.85 4.68
CA ARG A 97 9.29 -6.29 5.91
C ARG A 97 10.35 -5.51 6.72
N GLY A 98 9.95 -4.33 7.21
CA GLY A 98 10.80 -3.34 7.87
C GLY A 98 11.56 -2.39 6.92
N ALA A 99 11.52 -2.59 5.60
CA ALA A 99 12.22 -1.70 4.68
C ALA A 99 11.57 -0.30 4.64
N LYS A 100 12.40 0.73 4.58
CA LYS A 100 12.01 2.12 4.33
C LYS A 100 12.12 2.40 2.83
N VAL A 101 11.03 2.83 2.21
CA VAL A 101 10.97 3.23 0.81
C VAL A 101 10.71 4.73 0.74
N VAL A 102 11.62 5.47 0.11
CA VAL A 102 11.46 6.90 -0.17
C VAL A 102 11.33 7.08 -1.68
N LEU A 103 10.22 7.66 -2.12
CA LEU A 103 9.99 8.01 -3.51
C LEU A 103 10.12 9.52 -3.66
N TYR A 104 11.01 9.97 -4.53
CA TYR A 104 11.15 11.37 -4.88
C TYR A 104 10.34 11.66 -6.14
N THR A 105 9.67 12.81 -6.14
CA THR A 105 8.83 13.25 -7.26
C THR A 105 9.38 14.52 -7.87
N LYS A 106 8.99 14.78 -9.11
CA LYS A 106 9.44 15.97 -9.84
C LYS A 106 8.94 17.28 -9.24
N LYS A 107 7.77 17.30 -8.59
CA LYS A 107 7.12 18.53 -8.09
C LYS A 107 6.83 18.53 -6.60
N SER A 108 6.38 17.41 -6.03
CA SER A 108 5.91 17.34 -4.63
C SER A 108 6.97 16.93 -3.61
N GLY A 109 8.19 16.62 -4.04
CA GLY A 109 9.31 16.25 -3.17
C GLY A 109 9.29 14.77 -2.76
N ALA A 110 9.76 14.47 -1.54
CA ALA A 110 9.92 13.10 -1.06
C ALA A 110 8.66 12.56 -0.35
N HIS A 111 8.30 11.32 -0.67
CA HIS A 111 7.21 10.57 -0.05
C HIS A 111 7.78 9.31 0.58
N LEU A 112 7.39 8.98 1.82
CA LEU A 112 7.94 7.85 2.56
C LEU A 112 6.87 6.80 2.86
N ARG A 113 7.26 5.53 2.73
CA ARG A 113 6.51 4.35 3.19
C ARG A 113 7.45 3.40 3.92
N ILE A 114 6.94 2.76 4.96
CA ILE A 114 7.61 1.62 5.60
C ILE A 114 6.83 0.38 5.21
N ILE A 115 7.53 -0.68 4.81
CA ILE A 115 6.91 -1.99 4.61
C ILE A 115 6.70 -2.60 5.99
N ASP A 116 5.55 -2.39 6.60
CA ASP A 116 5.21 -2.97 7.90
C ASP A 116 5.08 -4.50 7.81
N GLY A 117 5.12 -5.20 8.95
CA GLY A 117 4.86 -6.66 9.06
C GLY A 117 3.67 -6.98 9.97
N GLY A 118 2.76 -6.02 10.11
CA GLY A 118 1.63 -6.07 11.02
C GLY A 118 0.93 -4.72 11.01
N SER A 119 -0.32 -4.71 10.56
CA SER A 119 -0.99 -3.47 10.12
C SER A 119 -2.50 -3.49 10.40
N GLY A 120 -2.97 -4.47 11.19
CA GLY A 120 -4.32 -4.53 11.71
C GLY A 120 -4.49 -5.66 12.73
N TYR A 121 -5.69 -5.77 13.29
CA TYR A 121 -6.05 -6.88 14.18
C TYR A 121 -6.33 -8.13 13.33
N LEU A 122 -5.63 -9.23 13.65
CA LEU A 122 -5.70 -10.52 12.95
C LEU A 122 -5.48 -10.46 11.42
N CYS A 123 -4.86 -9.40 10.90
CA CYS A 123 -4.59 -9.23 9.47
C CYS A 123 -3.25 -8.53 9.21
N GLU A 124 -2.79 -8.63 7.97
CA GLU A 124 -1.58 -7.97 7.49
C GLU A 124 -1.85 -7.32 6.14
N MET A 125 -1.30 -6.12 5.96
CA MET A 125 -1.39 -5.31 4.76
C MET A 125 -0.42 -5.88 3.74
N GLU A 126 -0.73 -5.60 2.49
CA GLU A 126 0.13 -5.95 1.39
C GLU A 126 1.55 -5.36 1.63
N PRO A 127 2.63 -6.17 1.53
CA PRO A 127 4.02 -5.73 1.72
C PRO A 127 4.55 -4.86 0.57
N VAL A 128 3.82 -3.81 0.21
CA VAL A 128 4.08 -2.98 -0.96
C VAL A 128 3.95 -1.51 -0.59
N ALA A 129 4.95 -0.72 -0.96
CA ALA A 129 4.88 0.72 -0.82
C ALA A 129 4.08 1.30 -1.98
N HIS A 130 2.80 1.60 -1.73
CA HIS A 130 1.94 2.28 -2.70
C HIS A 130 2.05 3.81 -2.58
N PHE A 131 2.23 4.46 -3.72
CA PHE A 131 2.25 5.90 -3.87
C PHE A 131 1.21 6.33 -4.90
N GLY A 132 0.15 7.00 -4.46
CA GLY A 132 -0.73 7.78 -5.33
C GLY A 132 -0.12 9.16 -5.59
N LEU A 133 0.17 9.48 -6.86
CA LEU A 133 0.94 10.66 -7.28
C LEU A 133 0.07 11.74 -7.93
N GLY A 134 -1.20 11.48 -8.19
CA GLY A 134 -2.10 12.46 -8.78
C GLY A 134 -1.66 12.83 -10.21
N LYS A 135 -1.17 14.04 -10.40
CA LYS A 135 -0.61 14.50 -11.70
C LYS A 135 0.91 14.69 -11.68
N ASP A 136 1.55 14.27 -10.59
CA ASP A 136 2.99 14.29 -10.45
C ASP A 136 3.61 13.00 -11.01
N GLU A 137 4.92 13.01 -11.18
CA GLU A 137 5.70 11.88 -11.65
C GLU A 137 6.84 11.58 -10.67
N ALA A 138 7.11 10.29 -10.48
CA ALA A 138 8.28 9.85 -9.75
C ALA A 138 9.54 10.17 -10.56
N SER A 139 10.60 10.56 -9.86
CA SER A 139 11.92 10.81 -10.45
C SER A 139 12.92 9.73 -10.03
N SER A 140 12.92 9.36 -8.75
CA SER A 140 13.78 8.31 -8.22
C SER A 140 13.16 7.63 -7.00
N VAL A 141 13.64 6.42 -6.71
CA VAL A 141 13.27 5.65 -5.52
C VAL A 141 14.53 5.23 -4.77
N GLU A 142 14.46 5.30 -3.45
CA GLU A 142 15.46 4.79 -2.52
C GLU A 142 14.80 3.78 -1.58
N VAL A 143 15.49 2.66 -1.36
CA VAL A 143 15.10 1.63 -0.39
C VAL A 143 16.23 1.46 0.62
N THR A 144 15.89 1.50 1.90
CA THR A 144 16.77 1.13 3.02
C THR A 144 16.21 -0.13 3.69
N TRP A 145 17.01 -1.18 3.80
CA TRP A 145 16.64 -2.41 4.52
C TRP A 145 16.97 -2.29 6.02
N PRO A 146 16.36 -3.12 6.89
CA PRO A 146 16.59 -3.07 8.34
C PRO A 146 18.04 -3.29 8.78
N ASP A 147 18.85 -3.95 7.95
CA ASP A 147 20.29 -4.17 8.18
C ASP A 147 21.15 -2.98 7.76
N GLY A 148 20.54 -1.88 7.30
CA GLY A 148 21.21 -0.67 6.84
C GLY A 148 21.70 -0.74 5.40
N LYS A 149 21.47 -1.85 4.67
CA LYS A 149 21.73 -1.87 3.22
C LYS A 149 20.79 -0.91 2.50
N MET A 150 21.27 -0.36 1.39
CA MET A 150 20.53 0.63 0.61
C MET A 150 20.68 0.38 -0.89
N ALA A 151 19.65 0.77 -1.64
CA ALA A 151 19.66 0.86 -3.10
C ALA A 151 18.85 2.07 -3.53
N SER A 152 19.30 2.74 -4.58
CA SER A 152 18.63 3.87 -5.19
C SER A 152 18.70 3.76 -6.71
N ARG A 153 17.65 4.20 -7.40
CA ARG A 153 17.62 4.31 -8.87
C ARG A 153 16.62 5.34 -9.34
N ASN A 154 16.83 5.86 -10.55
CA ASN A 154 15.82 6.68 -11.24
C ASN A 154 14.62 5.83 -11.65
N VAL A 155 13.47 6.48 -11.76
CA VAL A 155 12.22 5.90 -12.28
C VAL A 155 11.97 6.49 -13.66
N ALA A 156 11.91 5.65 -14.68
CA ALA A 156 11.60 6.10 -16.04
C ALA A 156 10.11 6.40 -16.18
N SER A 157 9.76 7.33 -17.08
CA SER A 157 8.35 7.65 -17.36
C SER A 157 7.54 6.45 -17.84
N SER A 158 8.17 5.48 -18.51
CA SER A 158 7.55 4.22 -18.95
C SER A 158 7.25 3.25 -17.80
N GLU A 159 7.81 3.48 -16.61
CA GLU A 159 7.57 2.67 -15.40
C GLU A 159 6.47 3.28 -14.52
N MET A 160 5.94 4.45 -14.87
CA MET A 160 4.79 5.04 -14.18
C MET A 160 3.57 4.14 -14.32
N ASN A 161 2.69 4.14 -13.31
CA ASN A 161 1.48 3.31 -13.26
C ASN A 161 1.79 1.81 -13.35
N SER A 162 2.83 1.40 -12.65
CA SER A 162 3.28 0.00 -12.63
C SER A 162 3.80 -0.41 -11.26
N VAL A 163 4.10 -1.71 -11.16
CA VAL A 163 4.73 -2.32 -10.00
C VAL A 163 6.23 -2.45 -10.26
N LEU A 164 7.02 -1.84 -9.40
CA LEU A 164 8.46 -1.85 -9.45
C LEU A 164 9.04 -2.75 -8.35
N GLU A 165 9.66 -3.86 -8.74
CA GLU A 165 10.43 -4.67 -7.81
C GLU A 165 11.84 -4.11 -7.62
N ILE A 166 12.25 -3.94 -6.36
CA ILE A 166 13.61 -3.52 -6.01
C ILE A 166 14.32 -4.71 -5.34
N PRO A 167 15.31 -5.32 -6.02
CA PRO A 167 16.06 -6.43 -5.46
C PRO A 167 16.95 -5.97 -4.31
N TYR A 168 17.24 -6.89 -3.39
CA TYR A 168 18.21 -6.65 -2.32
C TYR A 168 19.62 -6.47 -2.91
N PRO A 169 20.42 -5.49 -2.44
CA PRO A 169 21.76 -5.23 -2.97
C PRO A 169 22.71 -6.40 -2.71
N ARG A 170 23.32 -6.93 -3.77
CA ARG A 170 24.39 -7.93 -3.66
C ARG A 170 25.68 -7.25 -3.19
N ASP A 171 26.58 -8.02 -2.59
CA ASP A 171 27.81 -7.47 -2.04
C ASP A 171 28.75 -6.88 -3.13
N ASP A 172 28.58 -7.35 -4.36
CA ASP A 172 29.29 -6.87 -5.55
C ASP A 172 28.63 -5.65 -6.22
N ASP A 173 27.41 -5.26 -5.81
CA ASP A 173 26.65 -4.13 -6.39
C ASP A 173 27.17 -2.76 -5.91
N ARG A 174 28.37 -2.68 -5.33
CA ARG A 174 28.98 -1.38 -4.98
C ARG A 174 29.07 -0.54 -6.25
N PRO A 175 28.40 0.63 -6.31
CA PRO A 175 28.55 1.50 -7.45
C PRO A 175 30.00 1.97 -7.47
N GLN A 176 30.79 1.57 -8.48
CA GLN A 176 32.09 2.19 -8.74
C GLN A 176 31.93 3.68 -9.12
N ASN A 177 30.70 4.08 -9.46
CA ASN A 177 30.23 5.45 -9.58
C ASN A 177 28.72 5.45 -9.28
N PRO A 178 28.21 6.16 -8.25
CA PRO A 178 26.76 6.22 -8.02
C PRO A 178 26.09 6.84 -9.25
N ALA A 179 25.03 6.19 -9.76
CA ALA A 179 24.27 6.72 -10.89
C ALA A 179 23.73 8.11 -10.53
N ASN A 180 23.78 9.07 -11.46
CA ASN A 180 23.20 10.39 -11.23
C ASN A 180 21.69 10.26 -10.93
N LEU A 181 21.26 10.62 -9.72
CA LEU A 181 19.87 10.49 -9.28
C LEU A 181 19.13 11.81 -9.43
N GLU A 182 17.89 11.72 -9.93
CA GLU A 182 16.96 12.82 -9.92
C GLU A 182 16.24 12.86 -8.56
N CYS A 183 16.79 13.62 -7.63
CA CYS A 183 16.29 13.73 -6.24
C CYS A 183 14.99 14.52 -6.08
N GLY A 184 14.46 15.09 -7.16
CA GLY A 184 13.21 15.85 -7.11
C GLY A 184 13.36 17.20 -6.41
N GLN A 185 12.26 17.93 -6.27
CA GLN A 185 12.28 19.31 -5.78
C GLN A 185 12.70 19.38 -4.30
N GLY A 186 13.73 20.18 -4.03
CA GLY A 186 14.20 20.45 -2.66
C GLY A 186 15.22 19.46 -2.10
N PHE A 187 15.65 18.48 -2.90
CA PHE A 187 16.66 17.49 -2.52
C PHE A 187 17.80 17.46 -3.54
N SER A 188 18.99 17.06 -3.09
CA SER A 188 20.21 17.00 -3.89
C SER A 188 20.90 15.65 -3.72
N GLN A 189 21.56 15.18 -4.78
CA GLN A 189 22.34 13.95 -4.68
C GLN A 189 23.63 14.21 -3.90
N GLN A 190 23.84 13.40 -2.87
CA GLN A 190 25.02 13.36 -2.03
C GLN A 190 26.07 12.43 -2.65
N GLU A 191 27.34 12.56 -2.23
CA GLU A 191 28.46 11.76 -2.75
C GLU A 191 28.29 10.24 -2.54
N ASN A 192 27.50 9.87 -1.54
CA ASN A 192 27.14 8.48 -1.25
C ASN A 192 26.05 7.93 -2.19
N GLY A 193 25.57 8.71 -3.17
CA GLY A 193 24.56 8.30 -4.13
C GLY A 193 23.12 8.36 -3.61
N HIS A 194 22.84 9.23 -2.64
CA HIS A 194 21.53 9.36 -1.99
C HIS A 194 20.97 10.78 -2.09
N CYS A 195 19.67 10.92 -1.94
CA CYS A 195 18.97 12.20 -2.03
C CYS A 195 18.71 12.77 -0.64
N ALA A 196 19.26 13.95 -0.34
CA ALA A 196 19.08 14.66 0.92
C ALA A 196 18.92 16.18 0.71
#